data_AF-A0A2D7XW21-F1
#
_entry.id   AF-A0A2D7XW21-F1
#
_cell.length_a   1.000
_cell.length_b   1.000
_cell.length_c   1.000
_cell.angle_alpha   90.00
_cell.angle_beta   90.00
_cell.angle_gamma   90.00
#
_symmetry.space_group_name_H-M   'P 1'
#
loop_
_entity.id
_entity.type
_entity.pdbx_description
1 polymer ?
#
loop_
_entity_poly.entity_id
_entity_poly.type
_entity_poly.pdbx_seq_one_letter_code
_entity_poly.pdbx_strand_id
1 'polypeptide(L)'
;MYRRLVLIAPLCLIAACALKTTGTAPREVTFSDLTDLEWRVENLMDAGIPDRAHATLNFTDDGGASGSTGCNQYSGSYKLNASRLYFSAFAVTKRACVGSLMDMEQKFLRTLSGTVEASLDPTGLLRLESETGSLEAR
;
A
#
# COMPACT_ATOMS: atom_id res chain seq x y z
N MET A 1 21.34 -61.84 46.91
CA MET A 1 20.79 -60.63 47.56
C MET A 1 21.66 -59.44 47.17
N TYR A 2 21.19 -58.57 46.27
CA TYR A 2 21.25 -57.10 46.32
C TYR A 2 20.86 -56.54 44.94
N ARG A 3 19.68 -55.94 44.97
CA ARG A 3 18.93 -55.19 43.97
C ARG A 3 19.67 -53.91 43.61
N ARG A 4 19.80 -53.60 42.31
CA ARG A 4 19.94 -52.22 41.82
C ARG A 4 19.09 -52.03 40.57
N LEU A 5 18.01 -51.26 40.75
CA LEU A 5 17.23 -50.64 39.68
C LEU A 5 18.08 -49.54 39.01
N VAL A 6 18.02 -49.43 37.70
CA VAL A 6 18.26 -48.16 36.99
C VAL A 6 17.08 -47.96 36.03
N LEU A 7 16.46 -46.80 36.17
CA LEU A 7 15.25 -46.34 35.51
C LEU A 7 15.44 -46.22 33.99
N ILE A 8 14.52 -46.82 33.22
CA ILE A 8 14.33 -46.48 31.80
C ILE A 8 13.27 -45.37 31.76
N ALA A 9 13.68 -44.17 31.36
CA ALA A 9 12.81 -43.01 31.20
C ALA A 9 11.76 -43.27 30.10
N PRO A 10 10.47 -42.94 30.30
CA PRO A 10 9.48 -43.08 29.24
C PRO A 10 9.68 -41.96 28.22
N LEU A 11 9.82 -42.41 26.97
CA LEU A 11 9.85 -41.64 25.74
C LEU A 11 8.70 -40.61 25.73
N CYS A 12 9.04 -39.33 25.72
CA CYS A 12 8.08 -38.25 25.58
C CYS A 12 7.57 -38.26 24.13
N LEU A 13 6.43 -38.90 23.89
CA LEU A 13 5.66 -38.78 22.64
C LEU A 13 5.05 -37.38 22.61
N ILE A 14 5.81 -36.42 22.09
CA ILE A 14 5.30 -35.09 21.76
C ILE A 14 4.39 -35.29 20.54
N ALA A 15 3.09 -35.40 20.79
CA ALA A 15 2.08 -35.26 19.75
C ALA A 15 2.17 -33.82 19.22
N ALA A 16 2.85 -33.64 18.10
CA ALA A 16 2.87 -32.39 17.37
C ALA A 16 1.46 -32.12 16.83
N CYS A 17 0.68 -31.32 17.57
CA CYS A 17 -0.56 -30.77 17.09
C CYS A 17 -0.22 -29.90 15.87
N ALA A 18 -0.61 -30.35 14.67
CA ALA A 18 -0.50 -29.55 13.47
C ALA A 18 -1.45 -28.35 13.59
N LEU A 19 -0.92 -27.19 14.01
CA LEU A 19 -1.63 -25.93 13.82
C LEU A 19 -1.75 -25.71 12.31
N LYS A 20 -2.92 -26.05 11.76
CA LYS A 20 -3.34 -25.55 10.46
C LYS A 20 -3.58 -24.06 10.62
N THR A 21 -2.55 -23.25 10.39
CA THR A 21 -2.69 -21.82 10.21
C THR A 21 -3.55 -21.61 8.98
N THR A 22 -4.86 -21.48 9.15
CA THR A 22 -5.74 -20.94 8.12
C THR A 22 -5.49 -19.43 8.05
N GLY A 23 -4.32 -19.05 7.52
CA GLY A 23 -4.08 -17.70 7.08
C GLY A 23 -4.83 -17.52 5.77
N THR A 24 -5.95 -16.81 5.79
CA THR A 24 -6.57 -16.28 4.57
C THR A 24 -5.49 -15.48 3.85
N ALA A 25 -5.11 -15.91 2.65
CA ALA A 25 -4.16 -15.15 1.82
C ALA A 25 -4.70 -13.72 1.63
N PRO A 26 -3.84 -12.68 1.65
CA PRO A 26 -4.27 -11.33 1.35
C PRO A 26 -5.00 -11.31 0.00
N ARG A 27 -6.14 -10.64 -0.06
CA ARG A 27 -6.86 -10.43 -1.32
C ARG A 27 -5.97 -9.60 -2.26
N GLU A 28 -5.80 -10.07 -3.49
CA GLU A 28 -5.11 -9.29 -4.52
C GLU A 28 -5.95 -8.08 -4.95
N VAL A 29 -5.29 -6.96 -5.18
CA VAL A 29 -5.90 -5.75 -5.76
C VAL A 29 -5.99 -5.90 -7.27
N THR A 30 -7.18 -5.66 -7.82
CA THR A 30 -7.49 -5.77 -9.25
C THR A 30 -7.79 -4.40 -9.88
N PHE A 31 -7.85 -4.33 -11.22
CA PHE A 31 -8.21 -3.09 -11.91
C PHE A 31 -9.58 -2.56 -11.48
N SER A 32 -10.59 -3.43 -11.41
CA SER A 32 -11.95 -3.05 -10.98
C SER A 32 -12.03 -2.56 -9.54
N ASP A 33 -11.01 -2.85 -8.71
CA ASP A 33 -10.95 -2.30 -7.36
C ASP A 33 -10.48 -0.84 -7.36
N LEU A 34 -9.75 -0.39 -8.38
CA LEU A 34 -9.10 0.92 -8.43
C LEU A 34 -9.78 1.91 -9.39
N THR A 35 -10.39 1.42 -10.47
CA THR A 35 -10.95 2.24 -11.55
C THR A 35 -12.34 2.78 -11.21
N ASP A 36 -12.80 3.78 -11.98
CA ASP A 36 -14.11 4.44 -11.81
C ASP A 36 -14.32 5.12 -10.45
N LEU A 37 -13.23 5.41 -9.75
CA LEU A 37 -13.19 6.07 -8.45
C LEU A 37 -12.30 7.31 -8.50
N GLU A 38 -12.61 8.29 -7.63
CA GLU A 38 -11.68 9.36 -7.26
C GLU A 38 -11.20 9.08 -5.84
N TRP A 39 -9.98 8.57 -5.72
CA TRP A 39 -9.33 8.30 -4.45
C TRP A 39 -8.81 9.60 -3.86
N ARG A 40 -9.39 10.07 -2.76
CA ARG A 40 -8.90 11.21 -2.02
C ARG A 40 -7.85 10.76 -1.03
N VAL A 41 -6.65 11.34 -1.12
CA VAL A 41 -5.59 11.08 -0.15
C VAL A 41 -6.07 11.54 1.22
N GLU A 42 -5.80 10.75 2.25
CA GLU A 42 -6.07 11.04 3.67
C GLU A 42 -4.78 11.06 4.50
N ASN A 43 -3.75 10.35 4.04
CA ASN A 43 -2.45 10.31 4.70
C ASN A 43 -1.31 10.19 3.68
N LEU A 44 -0.20 10.87 3.95
CA LEU A 44 1.01 10.82 3.15
C LEU A 44 2.23 10.74 4.08
N MET A 45 2.99 9.66 3.98
CA MET A 45 4.19 9.40 4.79
C MET A 45 3.95 9.56 6.31
N ASP A 46 2.82 9.03 6.80
CA ASP A 46 2.39 9.06 8.20
C ASP A 46 2.27 10.46 8.83
N ALA A 47 2.22 11.51 7.99
CA ALA A 47 2.17 12.90 8.43
C ALA A 47 0.77 13.52 8.26
N GLY A 48 -0.21 12.77 7.76
CA GLY A 48 -1.50 13.31 7.34
C GLY A 48 -1.34 14.27 6.15
N ILE A 49 -2.32 15.16 5.98
CA ILE A 49 -2.33 16.16 4.91
C ILE A 49 -2.86 17.50 5.42
N PRO A 50 -2.35 18.64 4.90
CA PRO A 50 -2.85 19.96 5.28
C PRO A 50 -4.34 20.13 4.96
N ASP A 51 -5.10 20.82 5.82
CA ASP A 51 -6.56 20.97 5.71
C ASP A 51 -7.07 21.47 4.34
N ARG A 52 -6.28 22.29 3.64
CA ARG A 52 -6.63 22.84 2.32
C ARG A 52 -6.02 22.08 1.15
N ALA A 53 -5.28 21.01 1.42
CA ALA A 53 -4.75 20.17 0.38
C ALA A 53 -5.83 19.21 -0.10
N HIS A 54 -6.08 19.21 -1.41
CA HIS A 54 -6.96 18.25 -2.05
C HIS A 54 -6.13 17.45 -3.05
N ALA A 55 -5.50 16.39 -2.56
CA ALA A 55 -4.78 15.44 -3.40
C ALA A 55 -5.68 14.26 -3.75
N THR A 56 -5.64 13.84 -5.01
CA THR A 56 -6.49 12.77 -5.55
C THR A 56 -5.72 11.85 -6.47
N LEU A 57 -6.16 10.60 -6.57
CA LEU A 57 -5.75 9.65 -7.60
C LEU A 57 -6.97 9.13 -8.36
N ASN A 58 -6.85 9.10 -9.68
CA ASN A 58 -7.82 8.49 -10.57
C ASN A 58 -7.08 7.49 -11.46
N PHE A 59 -7.62 6.28 -11.53
CA PHE A 59 -7.11 5.20 -12.37
C PHE A 59 -8.14 4.87 -13.44
N THR A 60 -7.69 4.68 -14.67
CA THR A 60 -8.54 4.23 -15.79
C THR A 60 -8.18 2.81 -16.21
N ASP A 61 -9.16 2.09 -16.76
CA ASP A 61 -9.03 0.70 -17.19
C ASP A 61 -8.04 0.51 -18.35
N ASP A 62 -7.83 1.55 -19.16
CA ASP A 62 -6.81 1.63 -20.21
C ASP A 62 -5.38 1.94 -19.68
N GLY A 63 -5.20 2.02 -18.36
CA GLY A 63 -3.90 2.20 -17.72
C GLY A 63 -3.47 3.64 -17.53
N GLY A 64 -4.41 4.60 -17.52
CA GLY A 64 -4.16 6.00 -17.21
C GLY A 64 -4.18 6.28 -15.70
N ALA A 65 -3.29 7.16 -15.24
CA ALA A 65 -3.27 7.67 -13.88
C ALA A 65 -3.24 9.20 -13.89
N SER A 66 -4.14 9.85 -13.17
CA SER A 66 -4.24 11.31 -13.13
C SER A 66 -4.82 11.80 -11.80
N GLY A 67 -4.76 13.11 -11.56
CA GLY A 67 -5.37 13.71 -10.38
C GLY A 67 -4.71 15.03 -9.99
N SER A 68 -4.84 15.37 -8.72
CA SER A 68 -4.24 16.53 -8.07
C SER A 68 -3.20 16.08 -7.04
N THR A 69 -2.06 16.76 -6.96
CA THR A 69 -1.07 16.58 -5.88
C THR A 69 -1.41 17.43 -4.63
N GLY A 70 -2.50 18.20 -4.69
CA GLY A 70 -2.84 19.27 -3.74
C GLY A 70 -2.28 20.64 -4.15
N CYS A 71 -1.22 20.67 -4.97
CA CYS A 71 -0.72 21.89 -5.60
C CYS A 71 -0.99 21.88 -7.10
N ASN A 72 -0.41 20.94 -7.85
CA ASN A 72 -0.57 20.84 -9.30
C ASN A 72 -1.46 19.67 -9.72
N GLN A 73 -1.91 19.74 -10.97
CA GLN A 73 -2.48 18.57 -11.64
C GLN A 73 -1.36 17.69 -12.18
N TYR A 74 -1.57 16.38 -12.17
CA TYR A 74 -0.67 15.42 -12.78
C TYR A 74 -1.41 14.46 -13.71
N SER A 75 -0.66 13.87 -14.65
CA SER A 75 -1.14 12.83 -15.55
C SER A 75 0.01 11.91 -15.94
N GLY A 76 -0.30 10.65 -16.20
CA GLY A 76 0.64 9.62 -16.61
C GLY A 76 -0.06 8.30 -16.86
N SER A 77 0.72 7.23 -16.87
CA SER A 77 0.21 5.87 -17.07
C SER A 77 0.67 4.96 -15.93
N TYR A 78 -0.03 3.85 -15.76
CA TYR A 78 0.32 2.83 -14.80
C TYR A 78 0.12 1.42 -15.36
N LYS A 79 0.74 0.44 -14.72
CA LYS A 79 0.46 -0.99 -14.91
C LYS A 79 0.19 -1.62 -13.56
N LEU A 80 -0.69 -2.63 -13.52
CA LEU A 80 -0.98 -3.42 -12.34
C LEU A 80 -0.60 -4.89 -12.57
N ASN A 81 0.14 -5.48 -11.62
CA ASN A 81 0.50 -6.90 -11.63
C ASN A 81 0.50 -7.47 -10.21
N ALA A 82 -0.39 -8.41 -9.90
CA ALA A 82 -0.45 -9.10 -8.60
C ALA A 82 -0.42 -8.15 -7.38
N SER A 83 -1.14 -7.01 -7.47
CA SER A 83 -1.17 -5.89 -6.50
C SER A 83 -0.02 -4.89 -6.55
N ARG A 84 0.95 -5.03 -7.46
CA ARG A 84 1.97 -4.01 -7.70
C ARG A 84 1.59 -3.04 -8.80
N LEU A 85 1.61 -1.77 -8.47
CA LEU A 85 1.47 -0.65 -9.38
C LEU A 85 2.85 -0.17 -9.85
N TYR A 86 2.95 0.09 -11.15
CA TYR A 86 4.14 0.63 -11.79
C TYR A 86 3.74 1.87 -12.57
N PHE A 87 4.13 3.04 -12.09
CA PHE A 87 3.81 4.31 -12.72
C PHE A 87 4.89 4.70 -13.73
N SER A 88 4.48 5.27 -14.86
CA SER A 88 5.39 6.02 -15.72
C SER A 88 5.75 7.35 -15.06
N ALA A 89 6.73 8.05 -15.63
CA ALA A 89 6.96 9.45 -15.26
C ALA A 89 5.68 10.26 -15.45
N PHE A 90 5.34 11.07 -14.44
CA PHE A 90 4.18 11.95 -14.49
C PHE A 90 4.53 13.27 -15.18
N ALA A 91 3.63 13.75 -16.03
CA ALA A 91 3.56 15.15 -16.42
C ALA A 91 2.82 15.92 -15.32
N VAL A 92 3.39 17.04 -14.88
CA VAL A 92 2.84 17.86 -13.77
C VAL A 92 2.79 19.32 -14.21
N THR A 93 1.69 20.01 -13.91
CA THR A 93 1.60 21.45 -14.15
C THR A 93 2.58 22.22 -13.26
N LYS A 94 2.79 23.52 -13.51
CA LYS A 94 3.73 24.36 -12.74
C LYS A 94 3.08 25.63 -12.20
N ARG A 95 2.12 25.47 -11.29
CA ARG A 95 1.59 26.59 -10.51
C ARG A 95 2.45 26.80 -9.25
N ALA A 96 2.50 28.04 -8.79
CA ALA A 96 3.08 28.34 -7.47
C ALA A 96 2.03 28.14 -6.38
N CYS A 97 2.41 27.43 -5.30
CA CYS A 97 1.61 27.25 -4.09
C CYS A 97 2.42 27.68 -2.87
N VAL A 98 1.78 27.71 -1.70
CA VAL A 98 2.50 27.87 -0.42
C VAL A 98 3.43 26.67 -0.17
N GLY A 99 4.51 26.88 0.59
CA GLY A 99 5.59 25.90 0.76
C GLY A 99 5.12 24.51 1.21
N SER A 100 4.17 24.44 2.15
CA SER A 100 3.64 23.16 2.63
C SER A 100 2.97 22.33 1.53
N LEU A 101 2.29 22.96 0.57
CA LEU A 101 1.66 22.27 -0.57
C LEU A 101 2.70 21.85 -1.62
N MET A 102 3.77 22.64 -1.79
CA MET A 102 4.88 22.24 -2.67
C MET A 102 5.64 21.04 -2.10
N ASP A 103 5.92 21.05 -0.79
CA ASP A 103 6.59 19.93 -0.11
C ASP A 103 5.74 18.66 -0.16
N MET A 104 4.42 18.81 0.02
CA MET A 104 3.47 17.72 -0.11
C MET A 104 3.45 17.15 -1.53
N GLU A 105 3.41 17.98 -2.57
CA GLU A 105 3.48 17.52 -3.96
C GLU A 105 4.73 16.67 -4.21
N GLN A 106 5.88 17.13 -3.73
CA GLN A 106 7.14 16.41 -3.89
C GLN A 106 7.12 15.06 -3.17
N LYS A 107 6.51 14.99 -1.98
CA LYS A 107 6.31 13.72 -1.26
C LYS A 107 5.36 12.80 -2.02
N PHE A 108 4.23 13.32 -2.50
CA PHE A 108 3.24 12.57 -3.26
C PHE A 108 3.86 11.91 -4.50
N LEU A 109 4.57 12.69 -5.32
CA LEU A 109 5.20 12.18 -6.54
C LEU A 109 6.31 11.16 -6.24
N ARG A 110 7.05 11.34 -5.13
CA ARG A 110 8.06 10.37 -4.71
C ARG A 110 7.42 9.05 -4.28
N THR A 111 6.38 9.08 -3.45
CA THR A 111 5.67 7.88 -2.98
C THR A 111 5.15 7.01 -4.13
N LEU A 112 4.78 7.63 -5.26
CA LEU A 112 4.28 6.92 -6.45
C LEU A 112 5.39 6.52 -7.43
N SER A 113 6.66 6.65 -7.05
CA SER A 113 7.80 6.27 -7.89
C SER A 113 8.25 4.84 -7.62
N GLY A 114 8.83 4.20 -8.63
CA GLY A 114 9.32 2.82 -8.53
C GLY A 114 8.18 1.80 -8.50
N THR A 115 8.35 0.75 -7.69
CA THR A 115 7.33 -0.27 -7.47
C THR A 115 6.50 0.12 -6.27
N VAL A 116 5.18 0.16 -6.45
CA VAL A 116 4.22 0.53 -5.41
C VAL A 116 3.33 -0.66 -5.11
N GLU A 117 3.43 -1.22 -3.91
CA GLU A 117 2.52 -2.27 -3.44
C GLU A 117 1.18 -1.64 -3.05
N ALA A 118 0.09 -2.16 -3.61
CA ALA A 118 -1.26 -1.74 -3.31
C ALA A 118 -1.95 -2.76 -2.41
N SER A 119 -2.67 -2.28 -1.41
CA SER A 119 -3.56 -3.09 -0.59
C SER A 119 -4.86 -2.33 -0.32
N LEU A 120 -5.94 -3.08 -0.16
CA LEU A 120 -7.26 -2.54 0.14
C LEU A 120 -7.78 -3.21 1.40
N ASP A 121 -8.09 -2.39 2.41
CA ASP A 121 -8.62 -2.92 3.66
C ASP A 121 -10.14 -3.21 3.55
N PRO A 122 -10.74 -3.92 4.52
CA PRO A 122 -12.17 -4.22 4.50
C PRO A 122 -13.08 -2.98 4.59
N THR A 123 -12.54 -1.81 4.95
CA THR A 123 -13.27 -0.55 5.03
C THR A 123 -13.23 0.24 3.73
N GLY A 124 -12.48 -0.22 2.73
CA GLY A 124 -12.26 0.50 1.47
C GLY A 124 -11.10 1.48 1.51
N LEU A 125 -10.20 1.42 2.49
CA LEU A 125 -8.98 2.23 2.49
C LEU A 125 -8.00 1.63 1.48
N LEU A 126 -7.62 2.40 0.46
CA LEU A 126 -6.50 2.08 -0.39
C LEU A 126 -5.22 2.51 0.32
N ARG A 127 -4.28 1.58 0.50
CA ARG A 127 -2.92 1.85 0.94
C ARG A 127 -1.94 1.53 -0.17
N LEU A 128 -1.09 2.50 -0.48
CA LEU A 128 0.01 2.42 -1.43
C LEU A 128 1.34 2.54 -0.68
N GLU A 129 2.21 1.55 -0.84
CA GLU A 129 3.52 1.51 -0.19
C GLU A 129 4.64 1.39 -1.23
N SER A 130 5.65 2.24 -1.11
CA SER A 130 6.88 2.18 -1.92
C SER A 130 8.11 2.23 -1.01
N GLU A 131 9.29 2.05 -1.58
CA GLU A 131 10.55 2.25 -0.86
C GLU A 131 10.72 3.68 -0.32
N THR A 132 10.01 4.65 -0.89
CA THR A 132 10.17 6.07 -0.56
C THR A 132 9.11 6.61 0.40
N GLY A 133 8.07 5.82 0.68
CA GLY A 133 7.00 6.21 1.60
C GLY A 133 5.66 5.52 1.34
N SER A 134 4.67 5.92 2.11
CA SER A 134 3.29 5.43 2.09
C SER A 134 2.28 6.52 1.71
N LEU A 135 1.15 6.10 1.18
CA LEU A 135 -0.01 6.94 0.89
C LEU A 135 -1.28 6.14 1.21
N GLU A 136 -2.24 6.78 1.87
CA GLU A 136 -3.57 6.21 2.14
C GLU A 136 -4.65 7.08 1.51
N ALA A 137 -5.67 6.47 0.89
CA ALA A 137 -6.74 7.18 0.20
C ALA A 137 -8.10 6.45 0.26
N ARG A 138 -9.19 7.21 0.12
CA ARG A 138 -10.58 6.74 0.08
C ARG A 138 -11.41 7.41 -1.00
#